data_AF-A0A249K9N1-F1
#
_entry.id   AF-A0A249K9N1-F1
#
_cell.length_a   1.000
_cell.length_b   1.000
_cell.length_c   1.000
_cell.angle_alpha   90.00
_cell.angle_beta   90.00
_cell.angle_gamma   90.00
#
_symmetry.space_group_name_H-M   'P 1'
#
loop_
_entity.id
_entity.type
_entity.pdbx_description
1 polymer ?
#
loop_
_entity_poly.entity_id
_entity_poly.type
_entity_poly.pdbx_seq_one_letter_code
_entity_poly.pdbx_strand_id
1 'polypeptide(L)'
;MYTINLISIPVVLFIAWAKGRGLIRWALIAYLFGFWSLILLFLVKNRPIKLYQTPQFLKDVVTARAFEKRLKKIKYPLDLQKEI
;
A
#
# COMPACT_ATOMS: atom_id res chain seq x y z
N MET A 1 -19.46 -12.33 28.69
CA MET A 1 -19.11 -12.92 27.38
C MET A 1 -18.82 -11.89 26.28
N TYR A 2 -19.50 -10.74 26.19
CA TYR A 2 -19.24 -9.73 25.13
C TYR A 2 -17.97 -8.87 25.31
N THR A 3 -17.52 -8.63 26.54
CA THR A 3 -16.35 -7.78 26.85
C THR A 3 -15.03 -8.37 26.38
N ILE A 4 -14.89 -9.70 26.42
CA ILE A 4 -13.68 -10.41 25.98
C ILE A 4 -13.47 -10.22 24.47
N ASN A 5 -14.56 -10.26 23.69
CA ASN A 5 -14.49 -10.01 22.25
C ASN A 5 -14.11 -8.56 21.95
N LEU A 6 -14.60 -7.59 22.74
CA LEU A 6 -14.29 -6.18 22.54
C LEU A 6 -12.79 -5.88 22.79
N ILE A 7 -12.19 -6.49 23.80
CA ILE A 7 -10.76 -6.34 24.12
C ILE A 7 -9.87 -7.03 23.07
N SER A 8 -10.37 -8.07 22.42
CA SER A 8 -9.61 -8.79 21.39
C SER A 8 -9.42 -7.99 20.10
N ILE A 9 -10.34 -7.05 19.80
CA ILE A 9 -10.31 -6.24 18.57
C ILE A 9 -9.01 -5.44 18.41
N PRO A 10 -8.55 -4.62 19.38
CA PRO A 10 -7.30 -3.87 19.25
C PRO A 10 -6.07 -4.78 19.11
N VAL A 11 -6.05 -5.92 19.80
CA VAL A 11 -4.95 -6.90 19.72
C VAL A 11 -4.87 -7.53 18.33
N VAL A 12 -6.00 -7.97 17.79
CA VAL A 12 -6.08 -8.57 16.46
C VAL A 12 -5.77 -7.54 15.38
N LEU A 13 -6.26 -6.30 15.53
CA LEU A 13 -5.96 -5.19 14.62
C LEU A 13 -4.47 -4.86 14.59
N PHE A 14 -3.82 -4.82 15.75
CA PHE A 14 -2.38 -4.56 15.85
C PHE A 14 -1.56 -5.63 15.12
N ILE A 15 -1.92 -6.90 15.29
CA ILE A 15 -1.24 -8.02 14.62
C ILE A 15 -1.56 -8.06 13.13
N ALA A 16 -2.81 -7.76 12.73
CA ALA A 16 -3.21 -7.65 11.34
C ALA A 16 -2.43 -6.53 10.62
N TRP A 17 -2.27 -5.39 11.31
CA TRP A 17 -1.48 -4.26 10.84
C TRP A 17 -0.01 -4.63 10.68
N ALA A 18 0.61 -5.25 11.68
CA ALA A 18 2.00 -5.69 11.64
C ALA A 18 2.28 -6.68 10.48
N LYS A 19 1.30 -7.49 10.11
CA LYS A 19 1.37 -8.39 8.95
C LYS A 19 1.01 -7.76 7.60
N GLY A 20 0.70 -6.46 7.55
CA GLY A 20 0.30 -5.76 6.33
C GLY A 20 -1.05 -6.23 5.76
N ARG A 21 -1.97 -6.70 6.62
CA ARG A 21 -3.30 -7.17 6.22
C ARG A 21 -4.34 -6.05 6.34
N GLY A 22 -5.41 -6.15 5.56
CA GLY A 22 -6.50 -5.17 5.58
C GLY A 22 -7.20 -5.12 6.95
N LEU A 23 -7.08 -3.99 7.64
CA LEU A 23 -7.57 -3.77 9.00
C LEU A 23 -9.08 -3.98 9.14
N ILE A 24 -9.86 -3.46 8.20
CA ILE A 24 -11.33 -3.50 8.24
C ILE A 24 -11.86 -4.94 8.18
N ARG A 25 -11.27 -5.78 7.31
CA ARG A 25 -11.65 -7.19 7.20
C ARG A 25 -11.36 -7.95 8.49
N TRP A 26 -10.21 -7.70 9.10
CA TRP A 26 -9.82 -8.37 10.34
C TRP A 26 -10.57 -7.85 11.57
N ALA A 27 -10.99 -6.59 11.60
CA ALA A 27 -11.85 -6.05 12.65
C ALA A 27 -13.22 -6.74 12.69
N LEU A 28 -13.83 -6.99 11.52
CA LEU A 28 -15.09 -7.75 11.43
C LEU A 28 -14.92 -9.20 11.89
N ILE A 29 -13.82 -9.85 11.50
CA ILE A 29 -13.52 -11.23 11.92
C ILE A 29 -13.25 -11.29 13.43
N ALA A 30 -12.53 -10.31 14.00
CA ALA A 30 -12.28 -10.20 15.43
C ALA A 30 -13.57 -9.96 16.22
N TYR A 31 -14.52 -9.22 15.67
CA TYR A 31 -15.82 -9.01 16.32
C TYR A 31 -16.64 -10.31 16.42
N LEU A 32 -16.63 -11.14 15.36
CA LEU A 32 -17.40 -12.40 15.29
C LEU A 32 -16.73 -13.55 16.05
N PHE A 33 -15.41 -13.72 15.91
CA PHE A 33 -14.67 -14.86 16.48
C PHE A 33 -13.88 -14.50 17.74
N GLY A 34 -13.77 -13.21 18.09
CA GLY A 34 -12.97 -12.75 19.21
C GLY A 34 -11.48 -13.09 19.04
N PHE A 35 -10.90 -13.60 20.13
CA PHE A 35 -9.49 -14.02 20.21
C PHE A 35 -9.13 -15.13 19.21
N TRP A 36 -10.08 -15.99 18.83
CA TRP A 36 -9.85 -17.08 17.87
C TRP A 36 -9.48 -16.60 16.47
N SER A 37 -9.78 -15.35 16.13
CA SER A 37 -9.38 -14.74 14.86
C SER A 37 -7.85 -14.68 14.68
N LEU A 38 -7.07 -14.68 15.77
CA LEU A 38 -5.60 -14.71 15.70
C LEU A 38 -5.09 -15.99 15.03
N ILE A 39 -5.67 -17.14 15.36
CA ILE A 39 -5.29 -18.43 14.76
C ILE A 39 -5.53 -18.38 13.25
N LEU A 40 -6.68 -17.84 12.83
CA LEU A 40 -6.99 -17.62 11.42
C LEU A 40 -5.99 -16.69 10.74
N LEU A 41 -5.54 -15.65 11.45
CA LEU A 41 -4.56 -14.66 10.98
C LEU A 41 -3.16 -15.28 10.79
N PHE A 42 -2.82 -16.31 11.55
CA PHE A 42 -1.61 -17.11 11.35
C PHE A 42 -1.76 -18.18 10.26
N LEU A 43 -2.94 -18.79 10.12
CA LEU A 43 -3.20 -19.82 9.12
C LEU A 43 -3.22 -19.28 7.69
N VAL A 44 -3.75 -18.07 7.48
CA VAL A 44 -3.84 -17.47 6.14
C VAL A 44 -2.44 -17.15 5.64
N LYS A 45 -2.04 -17.80 4.53
CA LYS A 45 -0.75 -17.59 3.85
C LYS A 45 -0.47 -16.11 3.62
N ASN A 46 0.71 -15.64 4.04
CA ASN A 46 1.12 -14.26 3.81
C ASN A 46 1.24 -14.03 2.31
N ARG A 47 0.34 -13.21 1.75
CA ARG A 47 0.50 -12.76 0.37
C ARG A 47 1.65 -11.75 0.42
N PRO A 48 2.71 -11.91 -0.38
CA PRO A 48 3.72 -10.87 -0.49
C PRO A 48 3.00 -9.58 -0.85
N ILE A 49 3.34 -8.49 -0.14
CA ILE A 49 2.92 -7.15 -0.51
C ILE A 49 3.47 -6.97 -1.92
N LYS A 50 2.60 -7.11 -2.92
CA LYS A 50 2.93 -6.72 -4.29
C LYS A 50 3.09 -5.20 -4.18
N LEU A 51 4.32 -4.75 -3.94
CA LEU A 51 4.73 -3.39 -4.25
C LEU A 51 4.29 -3.22 -5.70
N TYR A 52 3.17 -2.55 -5.89
CA TYR A 52 2.56 -2.40 -7.18
C TYR A 52 3.59 -1.65 -8.01
N GLN A 53 4.35 -2.37 -8.84
CA GLN A 53 5.17 -1.74 -9.85
C GLN A 53 4.18 -1.06 -10.76
N THR A 54 3.95 0.23 -10.52
CA THR A 54 3.21 1.11 -11.44
C THR A 54 3.65 0.74 -12.85
N PRO A 55 2.71 0.38 -13.75
CA PRO A 55 3.06 -0.10 -15.08
C PRO A 55 3.98 0.90 -15.74
N GLN A 56 5.08 0.41 -16.33
CA GLN A 56 6.17 1.22 -16.87
C GLN A 56 5.64 2.31 -17.82
N PHE A 57 4.63 1.97 -18.63
CA PHE A 57 3.88 2.89 -19.48
C PHE A 57 3.40 4.17 -18.78
N LEU A 58 2.87 4.09 -17.55
CA LEU A 58 2.41 5.29 -16.85
C LEU A 58 3.58 6.17 -16.41
N LYS A 59 4.69 5.55 -16.00
CA LYS A 59 5.92 6.29 -15.68
C LYS A 59 6.47 6.97 -16.94
N ASP A 60 6.52 6.27 -18.06
CA ASP A 60 7.06 6.79 -19.31
C ASP A 60 6.22 7.94 -19.85
N VAL A 61 4.90 7.85 -19.81
CA VAL A 61 3.99 8.93 -20.25
C VAL A 61 4.11 10.18 -19.36
N VAL A 62 4.19 10.01 -18.05
CA VAL A 62 4.37 11.15 -17.12
C VAL A 62 5.74 11.79 -17.33
N THR A 63 6.79 10.98 -17.47
CA THR A 63 8.15 11.46 -17.73
C THR A 63 8.22 12.20 -19.07
N ALA A 64 7.63 11.64 -20.14
CA ALA A 64 7.60 12.26 -21.46
C ALA A 64 6.85 13.60 -21.47
N ARG A 65 5.68 13.69 -20.81
CA ARG A 65 4.94 14.96 -20.68
C ARG A 65 5.70 16.01 -19.87
N ALA A 66 6.35 15.60 -18.79
CA ALA A 66 7.20 16.49 -18.00
C ALA A 66 8.40 16.99 -18.81
N PHE A 67 8.99 16.11 -19.62
CA PHE A 67 10.10 16.43 -20.52
C PHE A 67 9.68 17.38 -21.64
N GLU A 68 8.53 17.16 -22.27
CA GLU A 68 7.99 18.03 -23.33
C GLU A 68 7.74 19.46 -22.81
N LYS A 69 7.23 19.60 -21.58
CA LYS A 69 7.07 20.91 -20.94
C LYS A 69 8.42 21.60 -20.68
N ARG A 70 9.45 20.85 -20.30
CA ARG A 70 10.81 21.38 -20.12
C ARG A 70 11.41 21.82 -21.45
N LEU A 71 11.31 20.99 -22.49
CA LEU A 71 11.78 21.30 -23.84
C LEU A 71 11.11 22.54 -24.44
N LYS A 72 9.79 22.74 -24.23
CA LYS A 72 9.09 23.95 -24.67
C LYS A 72 9.59 25.24 -24.03
N LYS A 73 10.27 25.15 -22.88
CA LYS A 73 10.87 26.29 -22.18
C LYS A 73 12.27 26.63 -22.71
N ILE A 74 12.90 25.70 -23.41
CA ILE A 74 14.25 25.83 -23.96
C ILE A 74 14.15 26.53 -25.31
N LYS A 75 14.70 27.75 -25.40
CA LYS A 75 14.59 28.60 -26.60
C LYS A 75 15.80 28.47 -27.54
N TYR A 76 16.94 27.99 -27.04
CA TYR A 76 18.17 27.81 -27.80
C TYR A 76 18.79 26.43 -27.53
N PRO A 77 19.45 25.82 -28.54
CA PRO A 77 20.07 24.49 -28.40
C PRO A 77 21.23 24.46 -27.39
N LEU A 78 21.81 25.62 -27.05
CA LEU A 78 22.87 25.77 -26.04
C LEU A 78 22.37 25.56 -24.60
N ASP A 79 21.09 25.85 -24.32
CA ASP A 79 20.52 25.72 -22.98
C ASP A 79 20.32 24.25 -22.57
N LEU A 80 20.18 23.35 -23.55
CA LEU A 80 20.09 21.90 -23.35
C LEU A 80 21.39 21.30 -22.81
N GLN A 81 22.53 21.93 -23.09
CA GLN A 81 23.86 21.43 -22.72
C GLN A 81 24.22 21.69 -21.25
N LYS A 82 23.48 22.58 -20.56
CA LYS A 82 23.68 22.90 -19.14
C LYS A 82 22.84 22.04 -18.18
N GLU A 83 21.82 21.35 -18.68
CA GLU A 83 20.90 20.53 -17.86
C GLU A 83 21.24 19.02 -17.84
N ILE A 84 22.24 18.58 -18.62
CA ILE A 84 22.77 17.20 -18.64
C ILE A 84 24.01 17.12 -17.74
#